data_AF-A0A7W0WLW1-F1
#
_entry.id   AF-A0A7W0WLW1-F1
#
_cell.length_a   1.000
_cell.length_b   1.000
_cell.length_c   1.000
_cell.angle_alpha   90.00
_cell.angle_beta   90.00
_cell.angle_gamma   90.00
#
_symmetry.space_group_name_H-M   'P 1'
#
loop_
_entity.id
_entity.type
_entity.pdbx_description
1 polymer ?
#
loop_
_entity_poly.entity_id
_entity_poly.type
_entity_poly.pdbx_seq_one_letter_code
_entity_poly.pdbx_strand_id
1 'polypeptide(L)'
;MELVVAATERTTAATDALQALAAAVAILIIRRGTAPSLGRAVWQSALAALMLASALGAIAHGLALATSTRELLWQPLFLSLGVVMALFVVGAVRDWRGDGAGRRALPGAVAMAAAVAVSLAVGGVQASRMASIRFLWEFDPNGLFHLVQLVGLTLMVAGLVRLLPPTTPAAR
;
A
#
# COMPACT_ATOMS: atom_id res chain seq x y z
N MET A 1 -13.00 -7.37 -25.24
CA MET A 1 -12.83 -6.69 -23.94
C MET A 1 -13.84 -5.57 -23.92
N GLU A 2 -14.89 -5.70 -23.11
CA GLU A 2 -15.97 -4.71 -23.05
C GLU A 2 -15.70 -3.68 -21.97
N LEU A 3 -16.19 -2.45 -22.20
CA LEU A 3 -16.13 -1.39 -21.19
C LEU A 3 -17.29 -1.54 -20.21
N VAL A 4 -17.10 -1.05 -18.99
CA VAL A 4 -18.18 -0.98 -18.00
C VAL A 4 -19.29 -0.02 -18.48
N VAL A 5 -20.55 -0.35 -18.20
CA VAL A 5 -21.70 0.43 -18.68
C VAL A 5 -21.86 1.74 -17.90
N ALA A 6 -21.62 1.70 -16.58
CA ALA A 6 -21.81 2.84 -15.69
C ALA A 6 -20.90 4.02 -16.07
N ALA A 7 -21.48 5.20 -16.25
CA ALA A 7 -20.74 6.40 -16.64
C ALA A 7 -19.73 6.84 -15.57
N THR A 8 -20.10 6.72 -14.29
CA THR A 8 -19.23 7.06 -13.15
C THR A 8 -17.98 6.18 -13.10
N GLU A 9 -18.13 4.87 -13.31
CA GLU A 9 -17.00 3.93 -13.37
C GLU A 9 -16.05 4.26 -14.54
N ARG A 10 -16.60 4.64 -15.71
CA ARG A 10 -15.79 5.10 -16.84
C ARG A 10 -15.02 6.38 -16.55
N THR A 11 -15.63 7.33 -15.84
CA THR A 11 -14.92 8.56 -15.42
C THR A 11 -13.81 8.25 -14.42
N THR A 12 -14.06 7.36 -13.45
CA THR A 12 -13.03 6.90 -12.50
C THR A 12 -11.86 6.25 -13.23
N ALA A 13 -12.14 5.36 -14.19
CA ALA A 13 -11.11 4.71 -14.98
C ALA A 13 -10.27 5.70 -15.80
N ALA A 14 -10.92 6.72 -16.38
CA ALA A 14 -10.22 7.77 -17.13
C ALA A 14 -9.32 8.62 -16.21
N THR A 15 -9.80 9.01 -15.03
CA THR A 15 -8.99 9.75 -14.05
C THR A 15 -7.83 8.92 -13.52
N ASP A 16 -8.02 7.63 -13.31
CA ASP A 16 -6.96 6.70 -12.92
C ASP A 16 -5.88 6.59 -14.01
N ALA A 17 -6.28 6.47 -15.29
CA ALA A 17 -5.33 6.44 -16.40
C ALA A 17 -4.52 7.74 -16.51
N LEU A 18 -5.18 8.90 -16.34
CA LEU A 18 -4.51 10.20 -16.31
C LEU A 18 -3.54 10.32 -15.12
N GLN A 19 -3.93 9.83 -13.95
CA GLN A 19 -3.08 9.82 -12.76
C GLN A 19 -1.84 8.94 -12.95
N ALA A 20 -1.99 7.76 -13.56
CA ALA A 20 -0.85 6.89 -13.90
C ALA A 20 0.13 7.58 -14.85
N LEU A 21 -0.39 8.25 -15.89
CA LEU A 21 0.45 9.02 -16.82
C LEU A 21 1.15 10.19 -16.13
N ALA A 22 0.44 10.95 -15.30
CA ALA A 22 1.02 12.06 -14.54
C ALA A 22 2.15 11.59 -13.62
N ALA A 23 1.97 10.46 -12.93
CA ALA A 23 3.01 9.86 -12.10
C ALA A 23 4.23 9.42 -12.94
N ALA A 24 4.03 8.81 -14.11
CA ALA A 24 5.11 8.46 -15.02
C ALA A 24 5.91 9.68 -15.49
N VAL A 25 5.22 10.75 -15.89
CA VAL A 25 5.86 12.03 -16.29
C VAL A 25 6.64 12.63 -15.13
N ALA A 26 6.06 12.67 -13.92
CA ALA A 26 6.74 13.18 -12.73
C ALA A 26 8.03 12.39 -12.42
N ILE A 27 7.99 11.06 -12.54
CA ILE A 27 9.19 10.21 -12.40
C ILE A 27 10.27 10.65 -13.39
N LEU A 28 9.93 10.83 -14.67
CA LEU A 28 10.88 11.24 -15.70
C LEU A 28 11.46 12.64 -15.45
N ILE A 29 10.63 13.60 -15.04
CA ILE A 29 11.06 14.96 -14.67
C ILE A 29 12.07 14.89 -13.51
N ILE A 30 11.73 14.20 -12.43
CA ILE A 30 12.60 14.06 -11.25
C ILE A 30 13.90 13.34 -11.64
N ARG A 31 13.85 12.26 -12.44
CA ARG A 31 15.03 11.51 -12.87
C ARG A 31 16.03 12.37 -13.65
N ARG A 32 15.53 13.30 -14.47
CA ARG A 32 16.35 14.18 -15.31
C ARG A 32 16.83 15.43 -14.57
N GLY A 33 16.02 15.99 -13.68
CA GLY A 33 16.28 17.28 -13.02
C GLY A 33 16.95 17.20 -11.65
N THR A 34 17.08 16.01 -11.04
CA THR A 34 17.62 15.89 -9.68
C THR A 34 18.74 14.86 -9.57
N ALA A 35 19.82 15.24 -8.88
CA ALA A 35 20.93 14.36 -8.58
C ALA A 35 20.47 13.15 -7.73
N PRO A 36 21.11 11.97 -7.88
CA PRO A 36 20.79 10.80 -7.06
C PRO A 36 20.91 11.11 -5.56
N SER A 37 19.84 10.82 -4.82
CA SER A 37 19.77 11.00 -3.37
C SER A 37 18.71 10.06 -2.77
N LEU A 38 18.71 9.91 -1.44
CA LEU A 38 17.66 9.16 -0.75
C LEU A 38 16.27 9.76 -1.02
N GLY A 39 16.13 11.08 -0.92
CA GLY A 39 14.87 11.78 -1.19
C GLY A 39 14.39 11.50 -2.61
N ARG A 40 15.29 11.55 -3.60
CA ARG A 40 14.94 11.20 -4.99
C ARG A 40 14.41 9.77 -5.09
N ALA A 41 15.08 8.81 -4.48
CA ALA A 41 14.68 7.40 -4.52
C ALA A 41 13.31 7.18 -3.87
N VAL A 42 13.09 7.72 -2.67
CA VAL A 42 11.82 7.60 -1.93
C VAL A 42 10.64 8.16 -2.74
N TRP A 43 10.79 9.38 -3.27
CA TRP A 43 9.72 10.02 -4.05
C TRP A 43 9.47 9.31 -5.38
N GLN A 44 10.51 8.83 -6.06
CA GLN A 44 10.34 8.04 -7.29
C GLN A 44 9.66 6.70 -7.03
N SER A 45 10.00 6.02 -5.93
CA SER A 45 9.34 4.78 -5.53
C SER A 45 7.86 5.02 -5.16
N ALA A 46 7.54 6.11 -4.47
CA ALA A 46 6.15 6.47 -4.16
C ALA A 46 5.34 6.74 -5.44
N LEU A 47 5.90 7.52 -6.37
CA LEU A 47 5.26 7.78 -7.67
C LEU A 47 5.13 6.52 -8.52
N ALA A 48 6.11 5.60 -8.48
CA ALA A 48 6.03 4.34 -9.21
C ALA A 48 4.94 3.42 -8.65
N ALA A 49 4.81 3.34 -7.32
CA ALA A 49 3.71 2.63 -6.68
C ALA A 49 2.35 3.26 -7.00
N LEU A 50 2.26 4.60 -7.02
CA LEU A 50 1.04 5.32 -7.41
C LEU A 50 0.68 5.05 -8.88
N MET A 51 1.67 5.09 -9.78
CA MET A 51 1.49 4.77 -11.19
C MET A 51 0.92 3.36 -11.37
N LEU A 52 1.45 2.37 -10.65
CA LEU A 52 0.96 1.00 -10.69
C LEU A 52 -0.47 0.89 -10.14
N ALA A 53 -0.74 1.47 -8.97
CA ALA A 53 -2.07 1.48 -8.37
C ALA A 53 -3.12 2.09 -9.31
N SER A 54 -2.82 3.25 -9.89
CA SER A 54 -3.69 3.95 -10.81
C SER A 54 -3.85 3.21 -12.14
N ALA A 55 -2.80 2.58 -12.69
CA ALA A 55 -2.95 1.76 -13.89
C ALA A 55 -3.87 0.54 -13.64
N LEU A 56 -3.72 -0.11 -12.48
CA LEU A 56 -4.59 -1.21 -12.07
C LEU A 56 -6.03 -0.73 -11.82
N GLY A 57 -6.21 0.45 -11.22
CA GLY A 57 -7.52 1.09 -11.01
C GLY A 57 -8.24 1.38 -12.33
N ALA A 58 -7.53 1.93 -13.31
CA ALA A 58 -8.06 2.17 -14.65
C ALA A 58 -8.59 0.90 -15.32
N ILE A 59 -7.87 -0.21 -15.15
CA ILE A 59 -8.28 -1.53 -15.65
C ILE A 59 -9.50 -2.05 -14.87
N ALA A 60 -9.45 -1.99 -13.53
CA ALA A 60 -10.47 -2.54 -12.64
C ALA A 60 -11.82 -1.82 -12.76
N HIS A 61 -11.80 -0.50 -12.94
CA HIS A 61 -12.99 0.33 -13.13
C HIS A 61 -13.43 0.40 -14.60
N GLY A 62 -12.50 0.37 -15.55
CA GLY A 62 -12.80 0.63 -16.97
C GLY A 62 -13.38 -0.57 -17.72
N LEU A 63 -13.01 -1.79 -17.30
CA LEU A 63 -13.34 -3.01 -18.03
C LEU A 63 -14.44 -3.82 -17.35
N ALA A 64 -15.29 -4.44 -18.15
CA ALA A 64 -16.24 -5.46 -17.68
C ALA A 64 -15.48 -6.77 -17.38
N LEU A 65 -15.01 -6.92 -16.14
CA LEU A 65 -14.23 -8.07 -15.67
C LEU A 65 -15.08 -9.04 -14.86
N ALA A 66 -14.77 -10.33 -14.99
CA ALA A 66 -15.25 -11.36 -14.07
C ALA A 66 -14.87 -11.00 -12.63
N THR A 67 -15.73 -11.36 -11.66
CA THR A 67 -15.56 -11.02 -10.24
C THR A 67 -14.20 -11.48 -9.71
N SER A 68 -13.79 -12.71 -10.03
CA SER A 68 -12.49 -13.28 -9.60
C SER A 68 -11.30 -12.50 -10.15
N THR A 69 -11.33 -12.08 -11.42
CA THR A 69 -10.27 -11.25 -12.03
C THR A 69 -10.20 -9.89 -11.36
N ARG A 70 -11.36 -9.28 -11.07
CA ARG A 70 -11.44 -7.99 -10.40
C ARG A 70 -10.87 -8.06 -8.99
N GLU A 71 -11.26 -9.07 -8.20
CA GLU A 71 -10.71 -9.32 -6.86
C GLU A 71 -9.20 -9.53 -6.88
N LEU A 72 -8.68 -10.24 -7.88
CA LEU A 72 -7.25 -10.46 -8.05
C LEU A 72 -6.48 -9.17 -8.40
N LEU A 73 -7.09 -8.26 -9.17
CA LEU A 73 -6.49 -6.94 -9.46
C LEU A 73 -6.48 -6.01 -8.23
N TRP A 74 -7.48 -6.11 -7.36
CA TRP A 74 -7.57 -5.28 -6.16
C TRP A 74 -6.43 -5.53 -5.16
N GLN A 75 -5.90 -6.75 -5.10
CA GLN A 75 -4.79 -7.08 -4.19
C GLN A 75 -3.49 -6.28 -4.49
N PRO A 76 -2.88 -6.37 -5.69
CA PRO A 76 -1.69 -5.56 -6.00
C PRO A 76 -1.99 -4.06 -6.01
N LEU A 77 -3.21 -3.64 -6.31
CA LEU A 77 -3.64 -2.24 -6.23
C LEU A 77 -3.56 -1.74 -4.78
N PHE A 78 -4.22 -2.41 -3.84
CA PHE A 78 -4.20 -2.01 -2.42
C PHE A 78 -2.80 -2.10 -1.81
N LEU A 79 -2.01 -3.11 -2.19
CA LEU A 79 -0.61 -3.19 -1.76
C LEU A 79 0.16 -1.96 -2.24
N SER A 80 0.00 -1.59 -3.50
CA SER A 80 0.65 -0.42 -4.09
C SER A 80 0.24 0.87 -3.36
N LEU A 81 -1.04 1.06 -3.05
CA LEU A 81 -1.52 2.20 -2.25
C LEU A 81 -0.90 2.22 -0.84
N GLY A 82 -0.81 1.06 -0.19
CA GLY A 82 -0.14 0.92 1.12
C GLY A 82 1.33 1.35 1.06
N VAL A 83 2.04 0.95 0.00
CA VAL A 83 3.44 1.37 -0.26
C VAL A 83 3.53 2.88 -0.49
N VAL A 84 2.60 3.49 -1.25
CA VAL A 84 2.56 4.95 -1.45
C VAL A 84 2.46 5.67 -0.10
N MET A 85 1.50 5.27 0.75
CA MET A 85 1.31 5.89 2.06
C MET A 85 2.56 5.74 2.96
N ALA A 86 3.15 4.55 2.99
CA ALA A 86 4.35 4.29 3.77
C ALA A 86 5.54 5.14 3.31
N LEU A 87 5.74 5.31 2.00
CA LEU A 87 6.82 6.11 1.43
C LEU A 87 6.57 7.62 1.58
N PHE A 88 5.30 8.07 1.56
CA PHE A 88 4.96 9.46 1.90
C PHE A 88 5.36 9.81 3.33
N VAL A 89 5.14 8.92 4.29
CA VAL A 89 5.61 9.12 5.67
C VAL A 89 7.12 9.24 5.72
N VAL A 90 7.86 8.36 5.03
CA VAL A 90 9.33 8.42 4.97
C VAL A 90 9.80 9.73 4.33
N GLY A 91 9.20 10.12 3.19
CA GLY A 91 9.50 11.35 2.48
C GLY A 91 9.27 12.59 3.35
N ALA A 92 8.11 12.67 4.01
CA ALA A 92 7.76 13.77 4.91
C ALA A 92 8.71 13.86 6.12
N VAL A 93 9.02 12.73 6.78
CA VAL A 93 9.98 12.70 7.89
C VAL A 93 11.37 13.13 7.44
N ARG A 94 11.80 12.70 6.26
CA ARG A 94 13.08 13.06 5.66
C ARG A 94 13.13 14.55 5.32
N ASP A 95 12.10 15.10 4.71
CA ASP A 95 12.05 16.51 4.33
C ASP A 95 11.96 17.42 5.57
N TRP A 96 11.34 16.94 6.66
CA TRP A 96 11.28 17.67 7.93
C TRP A 96 12.57 17.59 8.76
N ARG A 97 13.18 16.41 8.89
CA ARG A 97 14.26 16.15 9.87
C ARG A 97 15.57 15.65 9.25
N GLY A 98 15.67 15.67 7.93
CA GLY A 98 16.85 15.26 7.17
C GLY A 98 16.96 13.76 6.92
N ASP A 99 17.97 13.40 6.12
CA ASP A 99 18.17 12.03 5.61
C ASP A 99 18.32 10.98 6.72
N GLY A 100 18.95 11.33 7.85
CA GLY A 100 19.11 10.40 8.98
C GLY A 100 17.79 10.02 9.64
N ALA A 101 16.81 10.94 9.70
CA ALA A 101 15.47 10.63 10.18
C ALA A 101 14.69 9.78 9.16
N GLY A 102 14.78 10.12 7.87
CA GLY A 102 14.19 9.33 6.79
C GLY A 102 14.67 7.88 6.78
N ARG A 103 15.99 7.65 6.92
CA ARG A 103 16.55 6.29 6.98
C ARG A 103 16.04 5.49 8.17
N ARG A 104 15.81 6.14 9.32
CA ARG A 104 15.23 5.50 10.50
C ARG A 104 13.74 5.19 10.34
N ALA A 105 13.02 5.94 9.50
CA ALA A 105 11.61 5.68 9.19
C ALA A 105 11.41 4.53 8.20
N LEU A 106 12.40 4.22 7.34
CA LEU A 106 12.30 3.17 6.31
C LEU A 106 11.88 1.79 6.86
N PRO A 107 12.46 1.25 7.94
CA PRO A 107 12.01 -0.02 8.50
C PRO A 107 10.54 -0.01 8.92
N GLY A 108 10.05 1.12 9.44
CA GLY A 108 8.64 1.31 9.79
C GLY A 108 7.74 1.29 8.55
N ALA A 109 8.16 1.95 7.46
CA ALA A 109 7.45 1.92 6.19
C ALA A 109 7.41 0.52 5.56
N VAL A 110 8.51 -0.23 5.61
CA VAL A 110 8.55 -1.63 5.17
C VAL A 110 7.59 -2.48 6.01
N ALA A 111 7.56 -2.29 7.34
CA ALA A 111 6.64 -2.99 8.22
C ALA A 111 5.17 -2.66 7.91
N MET A 112 4.84 -1.39 7.62
CA MET A 112 3.49 -1.00 7.20
C MET A 112 3.09 -1.65 5.87
N ALA A 113 3.96 -1.62 4.86
CA ALA A 113 3.70 -2.26 3.58
C ALA A 113 3.53 -3.78 3.73
N ALA A 114 4.35 -4.43 4.57
CA ALA A 114 4.20 -5.84 4.90
C ALA A 114 2.88 -6.13 5.63
N ALA A 115 2.46 -5.28 6.57
CA ALA A 115 1.18 -5.42 7.25
C ALA A 115 -0.01 -5.32 6.28
N VAL A 116 0.05 -4.44 5.29
CA VAL A 116 -0.94 -4.34 4.21
C VAL A 116 -0.93 -5.61 3.36
N ALA A 117 0.25 -6.10 2.94
CA ALA A 117 0.37 -7.33 2.16
C ALA A 117 -0.21 -8.55 2.90
N VAL A 118 0.08 -8.66 4.20
CA VAL A 118 -0.48 -9.69 5.07
C VAL A 118 -1.99 -9.55 5.13
N SER A 119 -2.53 -8.36 5.37
CA SER A 119 -3.99 -8.14 5.42
C SER A 119 -4.70 -8.52 4.12
N LEU A 120 -4.07 -8.32 2.97
CA LEU A 120 -4.61 -8.71 1.66
C LEU A 120 -4.55 -10.22 1.44
N ALA A 121 -3.46 -10.87 1.83
CA ALA A 121 -3.34 -12.33 1.79
C ALA A 121 -4.44 -13.00 2.66
N VAL A 122 -4.77 -12.37 3.78
CA VAL A 122 -5.87 -12.82 4.65
C VAL A 122 -7.23 -12.71 3.98
N GLY A 123 -7.51 -11.58 3.30
CA GLY A 123 -8.73 -11.46 2.50
C GLY A 123 -8.84 -12.57 1.46
N GLY A 124 -7.72 -12.96 0.84
CA GLY A 124 -7.65 -14.10 -0.07
C GLY A 124 -7.97 -15.45 0.60
N VAL A 125 -7.48 -15.68 1.82
CA VAL A 125 -7.79 -16.88 2.62
C VAL A 125 -9.26 -16.91 3.05
N GLN A 126 -9.84 -15.76 3.42
CA GLN A 126 -11.25 -15.67 3.79
C GLN A 126 -12.17 -15.94 2.59
N ALA A 127 -11.79 -15.47 1.39
CA ALA A 127 -12.52 -15.69 0.14
C ALA A 127 -12.44 -17.14 -0.37
N SER A 128 -11.38 -17.89 -0.03
CA SER A 128 -11.14 -19.22 -0.58
C SER A 128 -11.96 -20.36 0.05
N ARG A 129 -12.87 -20.06 0.99
CA ARG A 129 -13.66 -21.06 1.73
C ARG A 129 -12.81 -22.23 2.25
N MET A 130 -11.62 -21.94 2.78
CA MET A 130 -10.81 -22.98 3.43
C MET A 130 -11.61 -23.65 4.55
N ALA A 131 -11.52 -24.98 4.62
CA ALA A 131 -12.10 -25.76 5.71
C ALA A 131 -11.49 -25.33 7.05
N SER A 132 -12.24 -25.52 8.13
CA SER A 132 -11.78 -25.18 9.48
C SER A 132 -10.45 -25.88 9.82
N ILE A 133 -9.53 -25.15 10.44
CA ILE A 133 -8.24 -25.69 10.88
C ILE A 133 -8.31 -25.90 12.39
N ARG A 134 -7.98 -27.11 12.86
CA ARG A 134 -7.93 -27.43 14.28
C ARG A 134 -6.48 -27.59 14.73
N PHE A 135 -6.00 -26.67 15.55
CA PHE A 135 -4.66 -26.71 16.14
C PHE A 135 -4.70 -26.91 17.66
N LEU A 136 -5.63 -26.21 18.34
CA LEU A 136 -6.00 -26.38 19.76
C LEU A 136 -7.52 -26.18 19.89
N TRP A 137 -8.02 -25.12 19.25
CA TRP A 137 -9.44 -24.89 18.94
C TRP A 137 -9.69 -25.02 17.44
N GLU A 138 -10.96 -25.19 17.07
CA GLU A 138 -11.40 -25.15 15.68
C GLU A 138 -11.54 -23.69 15.25
N PHE A 139 -10.80 -23.30 14.21
CA PHE A 139 -10.89 -21.97 13.62
C PHE A 139 -11.56 -22.07 12.26
N ASP A 140 -12.71 -21.42 12.13
CA ASP A 140 -13.36 -21.16 10.85
C ASP A 140 -12.58 -20.07 10.08
N PRO A 141 -12.95 -19.76 8.82
CA PRO A 141 -12.29 -18.71 8.06
C PRO A 141 -12.26 -17.34 8.75
N ASN A 142 -13.24 -17.03 9.60
CA ASN A 142 -13.28 -15.77 10.36
C ASN A 142 -12.30 -15.80 11.55
N GLY A 143 -12.17 -16.93 12.24
CA GLY A 143 -11.18 -17.13 13.29
C GLY A 143 -9.76 -17.03 12.75
N LEU A 144 -9.50 -17.64 11.58
CA LEU A 144 -8.23 -17.51 10.88
C LEU A 144 -7.95 -16.06 10.45
N PHE A 145 -8.97 -15.36 9.97
CA PHE A 145 -8.89 -13.93 9.62
C PHE A 145 -8.40 -13.09 10.80
N HIS A 146 -8.99 -13.26 11.99
CA HIS A 146 -8.60 -12.50 13.17
C HIS A 146 -7.17 -12.80 13.63
N LEU A 147 -6.73 -14.07 13.58
CA LEU A 147 -5.37 -14.45 13.96
C LEU A 147 -4.31 -13.75 13.10
N VAL A 148 -4.52 -13.70 11.78
CA VAL A 148 -3.56 -13.05 10.90
C VAL A 148 -3.68 -11.52 10.97
N GLN A 149 -4.87 -10.98 11.24
CA GLN A 149 -5.04 -9.55 11.51
C GLN A 149 -4.29 -9.10 12.77
N LEU A 150 -4.17 -9.96 13.80
CA LEU A 150 -3.33 -9.69 14.98
C LEU A 150 -1.85 -9.58 14.63
N VAL A 151 -1.36 -10.38 13.67
CA VAL A 151 0.01 -10.25 13.15
C VAL A 151 0.19 -8.92 12.44
N GLY A 152 -0.74 -8.54 11.56
CA GLY A 152 -0.74 -7.23 10.88
C GLY A 152 -0.76 -6.05 11.85
N LEU A 153 -1.61 -6.11 12.88
CA LEU A 153 -1.67 -5.12 13.96
C LEU A 153 -0.36 -5.02 14.73
N THR A 154 0.27 -6.16 15.05
CA THR A 154 1.56 -6.19 15.76
C THR A 154 2.65 -5.50 14.95
N LEU A 155 2.72 -5.77 13.64
CA LEU A 155 3.65 -5.10 12.73
C LEU A 155 3.37 -3.60 12.63
N MET A 156 2.10 -3.19 12.55
CA MET A 156 1.70 -1.79 12.54
C MET A 156 2.14 -1.07 13.82
N VAL A 157 1.85 -1.64 14.99
CA VAL A 157 2.26 -1.08 16.29
C VAL A 157 3.78 -1.00 16.39
N ALA A 158 4.50 -2.04 15.99
CA ALA A 158 5.97 -2.03 15.99
C ALA A 158 6.57 -0.99 15.03
N GLY A 159 5.90 -0.71 13.90
CA GLY A 159 6.26 0.38 13.00
C GLY A 159 6.01 1.75 13.64
N LEU A 160 4.82 1.95 14.22
CA LEU A 160 4.42 3.20 14.86
C LEU A 160 5.32 3.56 16.05
N VAL A 161 5.64 2.60 16.92
CA VAL A 161 6.54 2.80 18.07
C VAL A 161 7.92 3.27 17.63
N ARG A 162 8.41 2.82 16.46
CA ARG A 162 9.71 3.26 15.92
C ARG A 162 9.66 4.65 15.29
N LEU A 163 8.47 5.12 14.90
CA LEU A 163 8.25 6.44 14.31
C LEU A 163 8.00 7.52 15.39
N LEU A 164 7.41 7.14 16.52
CA LEU A 164 7.14 8.06 17.62
C LEU A 164 8.43 8.34 18.42
N PRO A 165 8.74 9.61 18.74
CA PRO A 165 9.85 9.93 19.63
C PRO A 165 9.59 9.33 21.02
N PRO A 166 10.63 8.90 21.75
CA PRO A 166 10.47 8.48 23.14
C PRO A 166 9.87 9.64 23.96
N THR A 167 8.90 9.31 24.81
CA THR A 167 8.35 10.27 25.77
C THR A 167 9.44 10.62 26.78
N THR A 168 10.13 11.74 26.58
CA THR A 168 10.97 12.31 27.64
C THR A 168 10.04 12.71 28.78
N PRO A 169 10.27 12.25 30.02
CA PRO A 169 9.53 12.78 31.17
C PRO A 169 9.73 14.29 31.19
N ALA A 170 8.65 15.06 31.29
CA ALA A 170 8.74 16.50 31.51
C ALA A 170 9.61 16.73 32.75
N ALA A 171 10.72 17.45 32.59
CA ALA A 171 11.52 17.90 33.72
C ALA A 171 10.60 18.72 34.63
N ARG A 172 10.38 18.20 35.85
CA ARG A 172 9.73 18.94 36.94
C ARG A 172 10.77 19.79 37.65
#